data_AF-A0AAV4I8P4-F1
#
_entry.id   AF-A0AAV4I8P4-F1
#
_cell.length_a   1.000
_cell.length_b   1.000
_cell.length_c   1.000
_cell.angle_alpha   90.00
_cell.angle_beta   90.00
_cell.angle_gamma   90.00
#
_symmetry.space_group_name_H-M   'P 1'
#
loop_
_entity.id
_entity.type
_entity.pdbx_description
1 polymer ?
#
loop_
_entity_poly.entity_id
_entity_poly.type
_entity_poly.pdbx_seq_one_letter_code
_entity_poly.pdbx_strand_id
1 'polypeptide(L)'
;MASSGSSAKQRRTAEHWLRVVEKVRGSLSSGNVHKLFEDDYFIFELIKLLYQDSVEASVKIEILSVIEQYGSGVLPTNSVDQSVSALLDVFRNIYSGQGQTSVAAQLLITITTIFIENEELLETSLCSMFTSQLVDLINKVNHIASRRLRSCACQCLVQLETMKPGLLWKWHEVFIKLVKEERTDVGQDYMYLLIAVTSYVNQVENTGQQNVQTEQGNPEGKELLPVVSYIMDNVFYLSPPGLSAIACHIVAILKRCPGIPATDYMLTGRKQDLNPGPLCLKAKCLQDQNTICNVFKPLVLQCLSSLDPCIISLMLFIEGEFHREIISEAEERILVQRSLQFLKNANINTNTRLFIAHWLIGYINKSYPPASATSLKKAILPNVFDPIDVHTCKLDFAVKCCGQGSDNDLTTELHYLTQLAETTGSVRITCALYHVLFSHVTQNSSEAIGNLVLSITKTLFQNFPHLIPVIVDFLQAVKTSGSHGKLHSEILTLLHETVLSLPIKSLLTNYHNYLQVWLLSAQDTSMLQQRPVRRLLDLVKEAAANVKDDWHLGCMVLSICRAMMLHHHTDILYWRKHVSFKMIR
;
A
#
# COMPACT_ATOMS: atom_id res chain seq x y z
N MET A 1 -25.58 -65.39 -1.84
CA MET A 1 -25.54 -64.62 -0.57
C MET A 1 -24.25 -63.81 -0.41
N ALA A 2 -23.64 -63.28 -1.48
CA ALA A 2 -22.39 -62.50 -1.40
C ALA A 2 -22.53 -61.02 -1.85
N SER A 3 -23.74 -60.54 -2.16
CA SER A 3 -23.96 -59.18 -2.70
C SER A 3 -24.48 -58.15 -1.69
N SER A 4 -24.81 -58.51 -0.44
CA SER A 4 -25.35 -57.59 0.56
C SER A 4 -24.28 -56.87 1.42
N GLY A 5 -23.01 -57.32 1.36
CA GLY A 5 -21.93 -56.77 2.18
C GLY A 5 -21.34 -55.44 1.69
N SER A 6 -21.36 -55.16 0.37
CA SER A 6 -20.75 -53.92 -0.16
C SER A 6 -21.65 -52.70 0.09
N SER A 7 -22.97 -52.85 -0.04
CA SER A 7 -23.96 -51.78 0.13
C SER A 7 -24.00 -51.20 1.56
N ALA A 8 -23.88 -52.05 2.58
CA ALA A 8 -23.88 -51.61 3.98
C ALA A 8 -22.58 -50.88 4.38
N LYS A 9 -21.44 -51.30 3.83
CA LYS A 9 -20.13 -50.66 4.07
C LYS A 9 -20.08 -49.28 3.40
N GLN A 10 -20.59 -49.17 2.17
CA GLN A 10 -20.72 -47.91 1.42
C GLN A 10 -21.66 -46.90 2.11
N ARG A 11 -22.78 -47.37 2.69
CA ARG A 11 -23.70 -46.50 3.47
C ARG A 11 -23.06 -45.93 4.74
N ARG A 12 -22.32 -46.76 5.50
CA ARG A 12 -21.64 -46.31 6.73
C ARG A 12 -20.52 -45.31 6.45
N THR A 13 -19.77 -45.48 5.36
CA THR A 13 -18.76 -44.50 4.94
C THR A 13 -19.39 -43.18 4.48
N ALA A 14 -20.55 -43.23 3.81
CA ALA A 14 -21.28 -42.04 3.37
C ALA A 14 -21.79 -41.20 4.56
N GLU A 15 -22.32 -41.84 5.60
CA GLU A 15 -22.78 -41.14 6.81
C GLU A 15 -21.62 -40.54 7.64
N HIS A 16 -20.42 -41.12 7.55
CA HIS A 16 -19.28 -40.68 8.34
C HIS A 16 -18.71 -39.34 7.84
N TRP A 17 -18.40 -39.23 6.54
CA TRP A 17 -17.79 -38.00 6.01
C TRP A 17 -18.75 -36.80 6.10
N LEU A 18 -20.07 -37.04 5.94
CA LEU A 18 -21.09 -36.02 6.12
C LEU A 18 -21.05 -35.41 7.53
N ARG A 19 -20.92 -36.24 8.57
CA ARG A 19 -20.81 -35.75 9.97
C ARG A 19 -19.56 -34.92 10.20
N VAL A 20 -18.43 -35.33 9.63
CA VAL A 20 -17.16 -34.57 9.75
C VAL A 20 -17.27 -33.21 9.07
N VAL A 21 -17.85 -33.18 7.86
CA VAL A 21 -18.08 -31.92 7.12
C VAL A 21 -19.09 -31.01 7.85
N GLU A 22 -20.17 -31.57 8.41
CA GLU A 22 -21.11 -30.81 9.24
C GLU A 22 -20.45 -30.23 10.50
N LYS A 23 -19.56 -30.99 11.15
CA LYS A 23 -18.75 -30.52 12.29
C LYS A 23 -17.87 -29.34 11.90
N VAL A 24 -17.22 -29.40 10.73
CA VAL A 24 -16.40 -28.30 10.18
C VAL A 24 -17.26 -27.07 9.90
N ARG A 25 -18.38 -27.22 9.19
CA ARG A 25 -19.30 -26.11 8.85
C ARG A 25 -19.93 -25.46 10.09
N GLY A 26 -20.31 -26.26 11.09
CA GLY A 26 -20.79 -25.77 12.39
C GLY A 26 -19.72 -25.00 13.17
N SER A 27 -18.45 -25.41 13.06
CA SER A 27 -17.35 -24.71 13.71
C SER A 27 -16.96 -23.42 12.98
N LEU A 28 -17.08 -23.40 11.64
CA LEU A 28 -16.84 -22.22 10.80
C LEU A 28 -17.89 -21.13 11.08
N SER A 29 -19.15 -21.51 11.17
CA SER A 29 -20.26 -20.59 11.50
C SER A 29 -20.18 -20.04 12.93
N SER A 30 -19.57 -20.77 13.87
CA SER A 30 -19.39 -20.31 15.26
C SER A 30 -18.03 -19.63 15.52
N GLY A 31 -17.13 -19.55 14.53
CA GLY A 31 -15.79 -18.96 14.67
C GLY A 31 -14.80 -19.76 15.52
N ASN A 32 -15.08 -21.03 15.81
CA ASN A 32 -14.29 -21.89 16.71
C ASN A 32 -13.47 -22.97 15.98
N VAL A 33 -13.20 -22.82 14.67
CA VAL A 33 -12.52 -23.86 13.86
C VAL A 33 -11.13 -24.20 14.38
N HIS A 34 -10.39 -23.22 14.89
CA HIS A 34 -9.04 -23.44 15.45
C HIS A 34 -9.02 -24.52 16.54
N LYS A 35 -10.08 -24.63 17.35
CA LYS A 35 -10.19 -25.65 18.41
C LYS A 35 -10.27 -27.08 17.88
N LEU A 36 -10.69 -27.25 16.62
CA LEU A 36 -10.71 -28.57 15.99
C LEU A 36 -9.29 -29.06 15.68
N PHE A 37 -8.35 -28.14 15.44
CA PHE A 37 -6.96 -28.45 15.11
C PHE A 37 -6.07 -28.60 16.35
N GLU A 38 -6.62 -28.41 17.57
CA GLU A 38 -5.94 -28.80 18.83
C GLU A 38 -5.88 -30.34 19.00
N ASP A 39 -6.74 -31.08 18.31
CA ASP A 39 -6.68 -32.54 18.26
C ASP A 39 -5.76 -32.99 17.12
N ASP A 40 -4.58 -33.50 17.47
CA ASP A 40 -3.56 -34.00 16.53
C ASP A 40 -4.11 -35.01 15.51
N TYR A 41 -5.18 -35.73 15.83
CA TYR A 41 -5.78 -36.72 14.94
C TYR A 41 -6.77 -36.13 13.93
N PHE A 42 -7.28 -34.93 14.18
CA PHE A 42 -8.32 -34.33 13.36
C PHE A 42 -7.83 -34.01 11.94
N ILE A 43 -6.59 -33.51 11.80
CA ILE A 43 -6.01 -33.28 10.48
C ILE A 43 -5.89 -34.57 9.67
N PHE A 44 -5.48 -35.68 10.29
CA PHE A 44 -5.39 -36.98 9.62
C PHE A 44 -6.77 -37.55 9.27
N GLU A 45 -7.79 -37.25 10.07
CA GLU A 45 -9.18 -37.57 9.73
C GLU A 45 -9.61 -36.82 8.45
N LEU A 46 -9.30 -35.52 8.35
CA LEU A 46 -9.55 -34.73 7.15
C LEU A 46 -8.77 -35.24 5.93
N ILE A 47 -7.48 -35.53 6.08
CA ILE A 47 -6.64 -36.07 5.00
C ILE A 47 -7.15 -37.43 4.53
N LYS A 48 -7.62 -38.29 5.45
CA LYS A 48 -8.22 -39.58 5.12
C LYS A 48 -9.48 -39.44 4.27
N LEU A 49 -10.27 -38.38 4.46
CA LEU A 49 -11.43 -38.09 3.62
C LEU A 49 -11.03 -37.72 2.17
N LEU A 50 -9.86 -37.11 1.98
CA LEU A 50 -9.37 -36.75 0.65
C LEU A 50 -9.07 -37.98 -0.23
N TYR A 51 -8.67 -39.10 0.38
CA TYR A 51 -8.47 -40.39 -0.31
C TYR A 51 -9.78 -41.06 -0.76
N GLN A 52 -10.93 -40.66 -0.23
CA GLN A 52 -12.19 -41.33 -0.54
C GLN A 52 -12.73 -40.87 -1.90
N ASP A 53 -12.98 -41.82 -2.79
CA ASP A 53 -13.61 -41.55 -4.10
C ASP A 53 -15.09 -41.17 -3.98
N SER A 54 -15.73 -41.49 -2.85
CA SER A 54 -17.12 -41.14 -2.58
C SER A 54 -17.35 -39.67 -2.25
N VAL A 55 -16.29 -38.91 -1.97
CA VAL A 55 -16.36 -37.50 -1.60
C VAL A 55 -16.25 -36.65 -2.86
N GLU A 56 -17.22 -35.75 -3.06
CA GLU A 56 -17.23 -34.84 -4.22
C GLU A 56 -16.05 -33.87 -4.21
N ALA A 57 -15.58 -33.48 -5.40
CA ALA A 57 -14.44 -32.57 -5.57
C ALA A 57 -14.63 -31.21 -4.86
N SER A 58 -15.86 -30.69 -4.82
CA SER A 58 -16.22 -29.45 -4.10
C SER A 58 -15.96 -29.56 -2.59
N VAL A 59 -16.34 -30.70 -2.00
CA VAL A 59 -16.12 -31.00 -0.58
C VAL A 59 -14.63 -31.22 -0.30
N LYS A 60 -13.90 -31.88 -1.20
CA LYS A 60 -12.44 -32.00 -1.06
C LYS A 60 -11.75 -30.63 -1.06
N ILE A 61 -12.18 -29.71 -1.93
CA ILE A 61 -11.66 -28.33 -1.95
C ILE A 61 -12.01 -27.61 -0.63
N GLU A 62 -13.23 -27.73 -0.13
CA GLU A 62 -13.63 -27.15 1.17
C GLU A 62 -12.75 -27.66 2.32
N ILE A 63 -12.48 -28.97 2.37
CA ILE A 63 -11.58 -29.57 3.37
C ILE A 63 -10.16 -29.00 3.23
N LEU A 64 -9.65 -28.90 2.01
CA LEU A 64 -8.31 -28.37 1.75
C LEU A 64 -8.18 -26.89 2.14
N SER A 65 -9.19 -26.07 1.84
CA SER A 65 -9.21 -24.66 2.27
C SER A 65 -9.23 -24.51 3.78
N VAL A 66 -9.89 -25.42 4.50
CA VAL A 66 -9.88 -25.44 5.97
C VAL A 66 -8.51 -25.85 6.52
N ILE A 67 -7.86 -26.85 5.91
CA ILE A 67 -6.48 -27.23 6.26
C ILE A 67 -5.50 -26.08 5.97
N GLU A 68 -5.63 -25.41 4.83
CA GLU A 68 -4.79 -24.28 4.43
C GLU A 68 -4.91 -23.11 5.41
N GLN A 69 -6.13 -22.76 5.84
CA GLN A 69 -6.35 -21.59 6.68
C GLN A 69 -6.04 -21.82 8.17
N TYR A 70 -6.23 -23.04 8.68
CA TYR A 70 -6.18 -23.32 10.12
C TYR A 70 -5.18 -24.41 10.52
N GLY A 71 -4.69 -25.21 9.58
CA GLY A 71 -3.78 -26.32 9.88
C GLY A 71 -2.38 -25.83 10.20
N SER A 72 -1.82 -24.92 9.41
CA SER A 72 -0.39 -24.58 9.45
C SER A 72 0.07 -23.81 10.70
N GLY A 73 -0.82 -23.09 11.38
CA GLY A 73 -0.47 -22.31 12.59
C GLY A 73 -0.73 -23.00 13.94
N VAL A 74 -1.40 -24.16 13.97
CA VAL A 74 -1.85 -24.83 15.22
C VAL A 74 -1.20 -26.21 15.40
N LEU A 75 -0.68 -26.81 14.33
CA LEU A 75 -0.11 -28.15 14.38
C LEU A 75 1.20 -28.20 15.19
N PRO A 76 1.37 -29.18 16.09
CA PRO A 76 2.66 -29.46 16.70
C PRO A 76 3.72 -29.84 15.65
N THR A 77 4.95 -29.35 15.78
CA THR A 77 6.04 -29.50 14.79
C THR A 77 6.28 -30.94 14.32
N ASN A 78 6.13 -31.93 15.20
CA ASN A 78 6.28 -33.36 14.89
C ASN A 78 5.14 -33.96 14.04
N SER A 79 3.96 -33.34 14.03
CA SER A 79 2.78 -33.77 13.25
C SER A 79 2.75 -33.16 11.84
N VAL A 80 3.46 -32.05 11.62
CA VAL A 80 3.45 -31.31 10.36
C VAL A 80 4.12 -32.10 9.24
N ASP A 81 5.29 -32.69 9.49
CA ASP A 81 6.01 -33.54 8.52
C ASP A 81 5.15 -34.71 8.02
N GLN A 82 4.42 -35.35 8.95
CA GLN A 82 3.54 -36.48 8.64
C GLN A 82 2.33 -36.03 7.84
N SER A 83 1.76 -34.87 8.19
CA SER A 83 0.62 -34.27 7.49
C SER A 83 1.00 -33.89 6.06
N VAL A 84 2.15 -33.23 5.87
CA VAL A 84 2.69 -32.88 4.55
C VAL A 84 2.97 -34.14 3.73
N SER A 85 3.59 -35.16 4.33
CA SER A 85 3.84 -36.43 3.65
C SER A 85 2.54 -37.10 3.17
N ALA A 86 1.51 -37.13 4.02
CA ALA A 86 0.22 -37.69 3.68
C ALA A 86 -0.48 -36.87 2.57
N LEU A 87 -0.42 -35.54 2.61
CA LEU A 87 -0.95 -34.67 1.56
C LEU A 87 -0.23 -34.86 0.22
N LEU A 88 1.09 -35.06 0.23
CA LEU A 88 1.86 -35.38 -0.98
C LEU A 88 1.42 -36.72 -1.59
N ASP A 89 1.14 -37.72 -0.76
CA ASP A 89 0.63 -39.01 -1.23
C ASP A 89 -0.80 -38.91 -1.79
N VAL A 90 -1.66 -38.08 -1.18
CA VAL A 90 -2.97 -37.73 -1.76
C VAL A 90 -2.78 -37.09 -3.13
N PHE A 91 -1.88 -36.12 -3.25
CA PHE A 91 -1.59 -35.45 -4.52
C PHE A 91 -1.14 -36.44 -5.60
N ARG A 92 -0.20 -37.35 -5.29
CA ARG A 92 0.26 -38.37 -6.24
C ARG A 92 -0.87 -39.27 -6.72
N ASN A 93 -1.76 -39.68 -5.81
CA ASN A 93 -2.93 -40.50 -6.16
C ASN A 93 -3.87 -39.74 -7.09
N ILE A 94 -4.29 -38.53 -6.69
CA ILE A 94 -5.21 -37.70 -7.47
C ILE A 94 -4.62 -37.31 -8.82
N TYR A 95 -3.31 -37.04 -8.89
CA TYR A 95 -2.62 -36.72 -10.13
C TYR A 95 -2.58 -37.89 -11.11
N SER A 96 -2.46 -39.12 -10.60
CA SER A 96 -2.53 -40.33 -11.42
C SER A 96 -3.95 -40.63 -11.93
N GLY A 97 -4.97 -40.19 -11.18
CA GLY A 97 -6.38 -40.28 -11.56
C GLY A 97 -6.79 -39.18 -12.54
N GLN A 98 -7.22 -39.56 -13.74
CA GLN A 98 -7.74 -38.60 -14.73
C GLN A 98 -9.01 -37.92 -14.17
N GLY A 99 -9.03 -36.58 -14.03
CA GLY A 99 -10.27 -35.79 -13.90
C GLY A 99 -10.42 -34.81 -12.74
N GLN A 100 -9.52 -34.76 -11.75
CA GLN A 100 -9.65 -33.86 -10.57
C GLN A 100 -8.58 -32.76 -10.51
N THR A 101 -8.39 -32.03 -11.61
CA THR A 101 -7.34 -30.99 -11.72
C THR A 101 -7.52 -29.82 -10.75
N SER A 102 -8.76 -29.47 -10.38
CA SER A 102 -9.04 -28.41 -9.39
C SER A 102 -8.62 -28.82 -7.98
N VAL A 103 -8.92 -30.06 -7.57
CA VAL A 103 -8.50 -30.61 -6.27
C VAL A 103 -6.98 -30.72 -6.21
N ALA A 104 -6.35 -31.18 -7.30
CA ALA A 104 -4.89 -31.24 -7.40
C ALA A 104 -4.25 -29.84 -7.27
N ALA A 105 -4.81 -28.81 -7.92
CA ALA A 105 -4.31 -27.45 -7.80
C ALA A 105 -4.47 -26.91 -6.37
N GLN A 106 -5.63 -27.12 -5.73
CA GLN A 106 -5.84 -26.72 -4.35
C GLN A 106 -4.87 -27.44 -3.39
N LEU A 107 -4.59 -28.73 -3.61
CA LEU A 107 -3.58 -29.48 -2.85
C LEU A 107 -2.19 -28.85 -2.95
N LEU A 108 -1.76 -28.45 -4.15
CA LEU A 108 -0.46 -27.79 -4.32
C LEU A 108 -0.41 -26.50 -3.51
N ILE A 109 -1.47 -25.68 -3.56
CA ILE A 109 -1.57 -24.43 -2.81
C ILE A 109 -1.49 -24.71 -1.31
N THR A 110 -2.32 -25.63 -0.79
CA THR A 110 -2.34 -25.99 0.64
C THR A 110 -0.96 -26.49 1.12
N ILE A 111 -0.29 -27.35 0.36
CA ILE A 111 1.04 -27.86 0.71
C ILE A 111 2.06 -26.72 0.70
N THR A 112 2.04 -25.85 -0.31
CA THR A 112 2.91 -24.68 -0.39
C THR A 112 2.70 -23.72 0.79
N THR A 113 1.45 -23.44 1.17
CA THR A 113 1.14 -22.60 2.33
C THR A 113 1.70 -23.20 3.63
N ILE A 114 1.57 -24.51 3.84
CA ILE A 114 2.15 -25.19 5.01
C ILE A 114 3.68 -25.02 5.04
N PHE A 115 4.36 -25.16 3.89
CA PHE A 115 5.81 -24.93 3.80
C PHE A 115 6.21 -23.48 4.09
N ILE A 116 5.42 -22.49 3.64
CA ILE A 116 5.70 -21.07 3.85
C ILE A 116 5.51 -20.68 5.32
N GLU A 117 4.46 -21.19 5.96
CA GLU A 117 4.18 -20.87 7.36
C GLU A 117 5.13 -21.57 8.35
N ASN A 118 5.83 -22.63 7.92
CA ASN A 118 6.75 -23.40 8.73
C ASN A 118 8.17 -23.38 8.13
N GLU A 119 8.94 -22.33 8.43
CA GLU A 119 10.29 -22.12 7.87
C GLU A 119 11.23 -23.32 8.02
N GLU A 120 11.15 -24.05 9.14
CA GLU A 120 11.95 -25.24 9.41
C GLU A 120 11.75 -26.34 8.35
N LEU A 121 10.54 -26.46 7.78
CA LEU A 121 10.24 -27.44 6.74
C LEU A 121 10.99 -27.17 5.44
N LEU A 122 11.37 -25.91 5.17
CA LEU A 122 12.09 -25.54 3.94
C LEU A 122 13.52 -26.09 3.90
N GLU A 123 14.03 -26.61 5.02
CA GLU A 123 15.35 -27.25 5.11
C GLU A 123 15.27 -28.79 5.02
N THR A 124 14.06 -29.33 5.08
CA THR A 124 13.84 -30.78 5.12
C THR A 124 13.95 -31.43 3.73
N SER A 125 14.12 -32.75 3.74
CA SER A 125 14.03 -33.57 2.52
C SER A 125 12.64 -33.52 1.88
N LEU A 126 11.58 -33.24 2.65
CA LEU A 126 10.21 -33.10 2.14
C LEU A 126 10.08 -31.91 1.19
N CYS A 127 10.69 -30.77 1.53
CA CYS A 127 10.75 -29.61 0.63
C CYS A 127 11.46 -29.96 -0.69
N SER A 128 12.58 -30.68 -0.61
CA SER A 128 13.31 -31.16 -1.81
C SER A 128 12.47 -32.12 -2.67
N MET A 129 11.70 -33.00 -2.04
CA MET A 129 10.79 -33.91 -2.74
C MET A 129 9.60 -33.19 -3.38
N PHE A 130 9.06 -32.18 -2.71
CA PHE A 130 7.94 -31.39 -3.23
C PHE A 130 8.37 -30.49 -4.39
N THR A 131 9.50 -29.77 -4.23
CA THR A 131 10.10 -28.97 -5.31
C THR A 131 10.40 -29.82 -6.54
N SER A 132 10.97 -31.03 -6.38
CA SER A 132 11.18 -31.94 -7.51
C SER A 132 9.87 -32.32 -8.21
N GLN A 133 8.82 -32.64 -7.45
CA GLN A 133 7.51 -32.98 -8.03
C GLN A 133 6.87 -31.80 -8.78
N LEU A 134 6.99 -30.58 -8.23
CA LEU A 134 6.53 -29.36 -8.90
C LEU A 134 7.29 -29.14 -10.21
N VAL A 135 8.61 -29.34 -10.22
CA VAL A 135 9.36 -29.14 -11.46
C VAL A 135 9.08 -30.22 -12.50
N ASP A 136 8.93 -31.49 -12.10
CA ASP A 136 8.50 -32.58 -12.99
C ASP A 136 7.13 -32.29 -13.64
N LEU A 137 6.24 -31.63 -12.89
CA LEU A 137 4.92 -31.24 -13.37
C LEU A 137 5.00 -30.15 -14.44
N ILE A 138 5.80 -29.09 -14.22
CA ILE A 138 5.94 -27.99 -15.20
C ILE A 138 6.76 -28.39 -16.43
N ASN A 139 7.61 -29.43 -16.32
CA ASN A 139 8.39 -29.93 -17.45
C ASN A 139 7.54 -30.57 -18.56
N LYS A 140 6.22 -30.75 -18.34
CA LYS A 140 5.26 -31.20 -19.36
C LYS A 140 4.84 -30.04 -20.27
N VAL A 141 5.82 -29.43 -20.94
CA VAL A 141 5.65 -28.24 -21.81
C VAL A 141 4.59 -28.48 -22.89
N ASN A 142 3.80 -27.45 -23.21
CA ASN A 142 2.76 -27.49 -24.25
C ASN A 142 1.64 -28.54 -24.03
N HIS A 143 1.61 -29.23 -22.88
CA HIS A 143 0.53 -30.17 -22.57
C HIS A 143 -0.71 -29.40 -22.11
N ILE A 144 -1.74 -29.37 -22.96
CA ILE A 144 -2.96 -28.57 -22.77
C ILE A 144 -3.78 -29.06 -21.57
N ALA A 145 -3.89 -30.37 -21.37
CA ALA A 145 -4.69 -30.94 -20.28
C ALA A 145 -4.15 -30.61 -18.88
N SER A 146 -2.84 -30.39 -18.75
CA SER A 146 -2.20 -30.00 -17.47
C SER A 146 -1.93 -28.49 -17.38
N ARG A 147 -2.34 -27.68 -18.36
CA ARG A 147 -2.06 -26.23 -18.44
C ARG A 147 -2.30 -25.49 -17.11
N ARG A 148 -3.49 -25.63 -16.53
CA ARG A 148 -3.86 -24.99 -15.24
C ARG A 148 -3.01 -25.48 -14.07
N LEU A 149 -2.73 -26.78 -14.03
CA LEU A 149 -1.96 -27.39 -12.96
C LEU A 149 -0.47 -27.02 -13.04
N ARG A 150 0.08 -26.87 -14.26
CA ARG A 150 1.44 -26.34 -14.50
C ARG A 150 1.56 -24.88 -14.09
N SER A 151 0.60 -24.04 -14.48
CA SER A 151 0.52 -22.64 -14.03
C SER A 151 0.50 -22.54 -12.50
N CYS A 152 -0.37 -23.31 -11.84
CA CYS A 152 -0.44 -23.39 -10.38
C CYS A 152 0.89 -23.86 -9.75
N ALA A 153 1.51 -24.91 -10.30
CA ALA A 153 2.80 -25.39 -9.81
C ALA A 153 3.93 -24.37 -9.96
N CYS A 154 3.94 -23.60 -11.06
CA CYS A 154 4.87 -22.48 -11.21
C CYS A 154 4.66 -21.41 -10.15
N GLN A 155 3.42 -21.01 -9.90
CA GLN A 155 3.12 -20.05 -8.83
C GLN A 155 3.57 -20.57 -7.47
N CYS A 156 3.35 -21.86 -7.17
CA CYS A 156 3.84 -22.51 -5.96
C CYS A 156 5.38 -22.44 -5.85
N LEU A 157 6.10 -22.72 -6.94
CA LEU A 157 7.55 -22.60 -7.00
C LEU A 157 8.02 -21.16 -6.77
N VAL A 158 7.34 -20.17 -7.35
CA VAL A 158 7.68 -18.75 -7.11
C VAL A 158 7.51 -18.36 -5.65
N GLN A 159 6.43 -18.80 -4.99
CA GLN A 159 6.22 -18.52 -3.58
C GLN A 159 7.32 -19.14 -2.71
N LEU A 160 7.72 -20.39 -3.00
CA LEU A 160 8.83 -21.04 -2.30
C LEU A 160 10.16 -20.32 -2.51
N GLU A 161 10.47 -19.88 -3.74
CA GLU A 161 11.67 -19.10 -4.06
C GLU A 161 11.65 -17.72 -3.40
N THR A 162 10.48 -17.09 -3.28
CA THR A 162 10.32 -15.80 -2.61
C THR A 162 10.56 -15.93 -1.11
N MET A 163 10.10 -17.03 -0.50
CA MET A 163 10.29 -17.32 0.92
C MET A 163 11.74 -17.71 1.24
N LYS A 164 12.36 -18.54 0.40
CA LYS A 164 13.76 -18.97 0.53
C LYS A 164 14.51 -18.75 -0.79
N PRO A 165 15.05 -17.54 -1.03
CA PRO A 165 15.83 -17.24 -2.22
C PRO A 165 16.99 -18.21 -2.43
N GLY A 166 17.17 -18.71 -3.65
CA GLY A 166 18.22 -19.65 -4.04
C GLY A 166 17.82 -21.13 -3.99
N LEU A 167 16.63 -21.45 -3.46
CA LEU A 167 16.13 -22.83 -3.36
C LEU A 167 16.09 -23.53 -4.73
N LEU A 168 15.68 -22.82 -5.77
CA LEU A 168 15.46 -23.36 -7.11
C LEU A 168 16.63 -23.11 -8.08
N TRP A 169 17.73 -22.50 -7.65
CA TRP A 169 18.86 -22.14 -8.52
C TRP A 169 19.41 -23.33 -9.31
N LYS A 170 19.46 -24.53 -8.71
CA LYS A 170 19.87 -25.77 -9.40
C LYS A 170 19.04 -26.15 -10.64
N TRP A 171 17.84 -25.57 -10.83
CA TRP A 171 16.96 -25.83 -11.98
C TRP A 171 16.87 -24.65 -12.96
N HIS A 172 17.70 -23.60 -12.82
CA HIS A 172 17.61 -22.40 -13.66
C HIS A 172 17.68 -22.70 -15.17
N GLU A 173 18.59 -23.58 -15.61
CA GLU A 173 18.69 -24.00 -17.02
C GLU A 173 17.43 -24.69 -17.53
N VAL A 174 16.76 -25.47 -16.66
CA VAL A 174 15.47 -26.08 -16.98
C VAL A 174 14.46 -24.97 -17.23
N PHE A 175 14.39 -23.96 -16.37
CA PHE A 175 13.44 -22.85 -16.53
C PHE A 175 13.72 -22.01 -17.79
N ILE A 176 14.98 -21.77 -18.14
CA ILE A 176 15.36 -21.13 -19.42
C ILE A 176 14.81 -21.92 -20.61
N LYS A 177 14.97 -23.25 -20.58
CA LYS A 177 14.43 -24.14 -21.62
C LYS A 177 12.90 -24.07 -21.68
N LEU A 178 12.22 -24.12 -20.53
CA LEU A 178 10.75 -24.05 -20.47
C LEU A 178 10.22 -22.76 -21.08
N VAL A 179 10.83 -21.62 -20.76
CA VAL A 179 10.47 -20.31 -21.32
C VAL A 179 10.63 -20.26 -22.84
N LYS A 180 11.64 -20.95 -23.40
CA LYS A 180 11.87 -21.01 -24.86
C LYS A 180 10.92 -21.95 -25.61
N GLU A 181 10.50 -23.04 -24.97
CA GLU A 181 9.70 -24.09 -25.59
C GLU A 181 8.19 -23.89 -25.43
N GLU A 182 7.75 -23.17 -24.41
CA GLU A 182 6.34 -22.98 -24.09
C GLU A 182 5.65 -22.05 -25.09
N ARG A 183 4.49 -22.49 -25.60
CA ARG A 183 3.66 -21.77 -26.57
C ARG A 183 2.26 -21.48 -26.05
N THR A 184 1.93 -21.91 -24.83
CA THR A 184 0.68 -21.58 -24.14
C THR A 184 0.87 -20.35 -23.24
N ASP A 185 -0.24 -19.83 -22.69
CA ASP A 185 -0.23 -18.71 -21.74
C ASP A 185 0.58 -18.97 -20.46
N VAL A 186 0.83 -20.25 -20.12
CA VAL A 186 1.72 -20.65 -19.00
C VAL A 186 3.13 -20.10 -19.19
N GLY A 187 3.51 -19.71 -20.42
CA GLY A 187 4.75 -19.01 -20.69
C GLY A 187 4.94 -17.76 -19.81
N GLN A 188 3.86 -17.04 -19.46
CA GLN A 188 3.94 -15.92 -18.52
C GLN A 188 4.39 -16.38 -17.13
N ASP A 189 3.83 -17.48 -16.61
CA ASP A 189 4.22 -18.04 -15.31
C ASP A 189 5.65 -18.55 -15.33
N TYR A 190 6.11 -19.12 -16.45
CA TYR A 190 7.49 -19.58 -16.63
C TYR A 190 8.47 -18.42 -16.65
N MET A 191 8.15 -17.33 -17.34
CA MET A 191 8.97 -16.11 -17.34
C MET A 191 9.05 -15.52 -15.93
N TYR A 192 7.92 -15.46 -15.21
CA TYR A 192 7.91 -14.95 -13.85
C TYR A 192 8.75 -15.82 -12.90
N LEU A 193 8.64 -17.15 -13.00
CA LEU A 193 9.48 -18.08 -12.25
C LEU A 193 10.96 -17.91 -12.55
N LEU A 194 11.33 -17.84 -13.83
CA LEU A 194 12.72 -17.63 -14.22
C LEU A 194 13.28 -16.35 -13.62
N ILE A 195 12.53 -15.24 -13.64
CA ILE A 195 12.96 -13.97 -13.05
C ILE A 195 13.07 -14.05 -11.54
N ALA A 196 12.13 -14.71 -10.85
CA ALA A 196 12.19 -14.90 -9.40
C ALA A 196 13.48 -15.61 -8.99
N VAL A 197 13.80 -16.73 -9.65
CA VAL A 197 15.02 -17.51 -9.43
C VAL A 197 16.28 -16.72 -9.79
N THR A 198 16.20 -15.94 -10.86
CA THR A 198 17.31 -15.10 -11.33
C THR A 198 17.59 -13.94 -10.36
N SER A 199 16.58 -13.45 -9.65
CA SER A 199 16.71 -12.36 -8.69
C SER A 199 17.54 -12.75 -7.45
N TYR A 200 17.69 -14.05 -7.15
CA TYR A 200 18.52 -14.56 -6.06
C TYR A 200 20.00 -14.16 -6.18
N VAL A 201 20.58 -14.27 -7.38
CA VAL A 201 22.00 -13.98 -7.63
C VAL A 201 22.40 -12.61 -7.10
N ASN A 202 21.52 -11.63 -7.26
CA ASN A 202 21.73 -10.24 -6.82
C ASN A 202 21.53 -10.03 -5.31
N GLN A 203 20.89 -10.96 -4.60
CA GLN A 203 20.73 -10.88 -3.13
C GLN A 203 21.99 -11.35 -2.40
N VAL A 204 22.66 -12.40 -2.93
CA VAL A 204 23.89 -12.96 -2.36
C VAL A 204 25.04 -11.95 -2.43
N GLU A 205 25.16 -11.18 -3.51
CA GLU A 205 26.20 -10.15 -3.66
C GLU A 205 26.08 -9.00 -2.64
N ASN A 206 24.87 -8.72 -2.12
CA ASN A 206 24.62 -7.63 -1.17
C ASN A 206 24.86 -8.01 0.30
N THR A 207 24.87 -9.31 0.65
CA THR A 207 24.94 -9.73 2.06
C THR A 207 26.36 -9.87 2.61
N GLY A 208 27.41 -9.61 1.83
CA GLY A 208 28.80 -9.50 2.32
C GLY A 208 29.33 -10.73 3.09
N GLN A 209 28.65 -11.87 3.08
CA GLN A 209 29.08 -13.08 3.76
C GLN A 209 30.09 -13.83 2.89
N GLN A 210 31.31 -13.29 2.84
CA GLN A 210 32.50 -14.12 2.73
C GLN A 210 32.59 -14.97 4.00
N ASN A 211 31.96 -16.16 4.02
CA ASN A 211 32.37 -17.34 4.81
C ASN A 211 31.27 -18.40 4.85
N VAL A 212 30.99 -19.08 3.73
CA VAL A 212 30.69 -20.53 3.74
C VAL A 212 31.27 -21.10 2.46
N GLN A 213 32.26 -21.98 2.59
CA GLN A 213 32.69 -22.86 1.51
C GLN A 213 31.51 -23.79 1.18
N THR A 214 30.77 -23.47 0.13
CA THR A 214 29.93 -24.44 -0.57
C THR A 214 30.34 -24.40 -2.03
N GLU A 215 30.86 -25.54 -2.52
CA GLU A 215 31.39 -25.74 -3.89
C GLU A 215 30.30 -25.70 -4.97
N GLN A 216 29.51 -24.62 -5.05
CA GLN A 216 28.64 -24.37 -6.20
C GLN A 216 28.97 -22.99 -6.76
N GLY A 217 29.35 -23.00 -8.04
CA GLY A 217 30.06 -21.92 -8.73
C GLY A 217 29.41 -20.55 -8.56
N ASN A 218 30.29 -19.56 -8.42
CA ASN A 218 29.97 -18.14 -8.47
C ASN A 218 29.22 -17.85 -9.79
N PRO A 219 27.94 -17.46 -9.78
CA PRO A 219 27.21 -17.18 -11.01
C PRO A 219 27.78 -15.90 -11.63
N GLU A 220 28.49 -16.01 -12.75
CA GLU A 220 28.95 -14.84 -13.49
C GLU A 220 27.72 -14.05 -13.96
N GLY A 221 27.60 -12.77 -13.58
CA GLY A 221 26.51 -11.87 -14.01
C GLY A 221 26.33 -11.69 -15.53
N LYS A 222 27.12 -12.37 -16.36
CA LYS A 222 27.01 -12.43 -17.82
C LYS A 222 25.83 -13.28 -18.31
N GLU A 223 25.34 -14.24 -17.53
CA GLU A 223 24.22 -15.11 -17.94
C GLU A 223 22.83 -14.46 -17.76
N LEU A 224 22.75 -13.40 -16.96
CA LEU A 224 21.50 -12.70 -16.64
C LEU A 224 20.96 -11.89 -17.83
N LEU A 225 21.86 -11.29 -18.59
CA LEU A 225 21.53 -10.36 -19.69
C LEU A 225 20.81 -11.03 -20.88
N PRO A 226 21.27 -12.20 -21.38
CA PRO A 226 20.55 -12.93 -22.42
C PRO A 226 19.14 -13.35 -22.00
N VAL A 227 18.94 -13.72 -20.74
CA VAL A 227 17.63 -14.10 -20.19
C VAL A 227 16.70 -12.90 -20.15
N VAL A 228 17.17 -11.77 -19.60
CA VAL A 228 16.41 -10.52 -19.57
C VAL A 228 16.05 -10.06 -20.98
N SER A 229 17.01 -10.07 -21.91
CA SER A 229 16.76 -9.72 -23.32
C SER A 229 15.69 -10.61 -23.94
N TYR A 230 15.78 -11.94 -23.76
CA TYR A 230 14.81 -12.88 -24.30
C TYR A 230 13.40 -12.66 -23.75
N ILE A 231 13.27 -12.42 -22.45
CA ILE A 231 11.96 -12.12 -21.83
C ILE A 231 11.40 -10.84 -22.42
N MET A 232 12.22 -9.81 -22.57
CA MET A 232 11.82 -8.51 -23.10
C MET A 232 11.38 -8.57 -24.57
N ASP A 233 12.04 -9.41 -25.38
CA ASP A 233 11.64 -9.68 -26.76
C ASP A 233 10.25 -10.34 -26.87
N ASN A 234 9.80 -11.01 -25.80
CA ASN A 234 8.52 -11.76 -25.76
C ASN A 234 7.45 -11.08 -24.89
N VAL A 235 7.64 -9.81 -24.52
CA VAL A 235 6.70 -9.08 -23.64
C VAL A 235 5.29 -9.00 -24.20
N PHE A 236 5.09 -9.06 -25.52
CA PHE A 236 3.75 -8.98 -26.14
C PHE A 236 2.82 -10.13 -25.79
N TYR A 237 3.36 -11.24 -25.29
CA TYR A 237 2.56 -12.37 -24.81
C TYR A 237 2.11 -12.19 -23.36
N LEU A 238 2.57 -11.14 -22.67
CA LEU A 238 2.25 -10.87 -21.28
C LEU A 238 0.97 -10.05 -21.14
N SER A 239 0.16 -10.43 -20.16
CA SER A 239 -0.92 -9.58 -19.66
C SER A 239 -0.35 -8.29 -19.05
N PRO A 240 -1.09 -7.15 -19.02
CA PRO A 240 -0.59 -5.92 -18.39
C PRO A 240 -0.13 -6.10 -16.92
N PRO A 241 -0.83 -6.88 -16.07
CA PRO A 241 -0.33 -7.20 -14.72
C PRO A 241 0.96 -8.02 -14.74
N GLY A 242 1.05 -9.02 -15.63
CA GLY A 242 2.24 -9.85 -15.80
C GLY A 242 3.45 -9.04 -16.24
N LEU A 243 3.25 -8.15 -17.23
CA LEU A 243 4.26 -7.21 -17.70
C LEU A 243 4.72 -6.29 -16.56
N SER A 244 3.81 -5.69 -15.80
CA SER A 244 4.18 -4.84 -14.67
C SER A 244 5.04 -5.59 -13.64
N ALA A 245 4.64 -6.81 -13.26
CA ALA A 245 5.39 -7.62 -12.31
C ALA A 245 6.79 -7.96 -12.84
N ILE A 246 6.87 -8.46 -14.07
CA ILE A 246 8.13 -8.82 -14.75
C ILE A 246 9.05 -7.60 -14.86
N ALA A 247 8.54 -6.47 -15.35
CA ALA A 247 9.31 -5.26 -15.52
C ALA A 247 9.85 -4.71 -14.18
N CYS A 248 9.05 -4.72 -13.10
CA CYS A 248 9.53 -4.30 -11.78
C CYS A 248 10.71 -5.14 -11.28
N HIS A 249 10.68 -6.46 -11.49
CA HIS A 249 11.79 -7.33 -11.11
C HIS A 249 13.01 -7.12 -12.01
N ILE A 250 12.83 -6.91 -13.32
CA ILE A 250 13.94 -6.58 -14.23
C ILE A 250 14.57 -5.24 -13.86
N VAL A 251 13.79 -4.22 -13.51
CA VAL A 251 14.32 -2.95 -12.99
C VAL A 251 15.15 -3.18 -11.73
N ALA A 252 14.67 -4.01 -10.80
CA ALA A 252 15.40 -4.34 -9.58
C ALA A 252 16.70 -5.12 -9.85
N ILE A 253 16.70 -6.06 -10.80
CA ILE A 253 17.88 -6.78 -11.27
C ILE A 253 18.90 -5.81 -11.84
N LEU A 254 18.48 -4.97 -12.80
CA LEU A 254 19.37 -4.04 -13.48
C LEU A 254 19.94 -3.01 -12.51
N LYS A 255 19.15 -2.43 -11.59
CA LYS A 255 19.68 -1.51 -10.57
C LYS A 255 20.76 -2.11 -9.67
N ARG A 256 20.78 -3.43 -9.51
CA ARG A 256 21.71 -4.14 -8.61
C ARG A 256 22.93 -4.71 -9.33
N CYS A 257 22.98 -4.70 -10.66
CA CYS A 257 24.15 -5.16 -11.40
C CYS A 257 25.37 -4.24 -11.13
N PRO A 258 26.54 -4.79 -10.73
CA PRO A 258 27.74 -4.01 -10.45
C PRO A 258 28.28 -3.38 -11.76
N GLY A 259 27.91 -2.12 -11.99
CA GLY A 259 28.25 -1.36 -13.20
C GLY A 259 27.38 -0.12 -13.39
N ILE A 260 26.15 -0.13 -12.85
CA ILE A 260 25.25 1.01 -12.88
C ILE A 260 25.52 1.86 -11.63
N PRO A 261 26.12 3.06 -11.74
CA PRO A 261 26.38 3.86 -10.56
C PRO A 261 25.05 4.20 -9.88
N ALA A 262 24.92 3.84 -8.60
CA ALA A 262 23.95 4.44 -7.71
C ALA A 262 24.31 5.93 -7.60
N THR A 263 23.71 6.75 -8.47
CA THR A 263 23.98 8.19 -8.52
C THR A 263 23.23 8.89 -7.41
N ASP A 264 23.80 8.81 -6.20
CA ASP A 264 23.60 9.79 -5.14
C ASP A 264 24.22 11.13 -5.59
N TYR A 265 23.52 11.87 -6.45
CA TYR A 265 23.79 13.28 -6.69
C TYR A 265 22.96 14.13 -5.73
N MET A 266 23.26 14.03 -4.43
CA MET A 266 22.90 15.05 -3.45
C MET A 266 24.14 15.87 -3.10
N LEU A 267 24.20 17.06 -3.70
CA LEU A 267 24.59 18.32 -3.05
C LEU A 267 25.81 18.28 -2.10
N THR A 268 27.02 18.48 -2.62
CA THR A 268 27.96 19.40 -1.96
C THR A 268 28.77 20.15 -2.99
N GLY A 269 28.51 21.46 -3.12
CA GLY A 269 29.40 22.36 -3.81
C GLY A 269 30.72 22.45 -3.06
N ARG A 270 31.83 22.23 -3.76
CA ARG A 270 33.11 22.91 -3.54
C ARG A 270 33.95 22.80 -4.80
N LYS A 271 34.44 23.95 -5.24
CA LYS A 271 35.47 24.12 -6.28
C LYS A 271 36.68 23.25 -5.94
N GLN A 272 37.26 22.55 -6.92
CA GLN A 272 38.66 22.73 -7.33
C GLN A 272 39.12 21.67 -8.35
N ASP A 273 39.84 22.20 -9.35
CA ASP A 273 41.08 21.72 -9.93
C ASP A 273 41.16 20.44 -10.79
N LEU A 274 41.92 20.64 -11.87
CA LEU A 274 42.27 19.72 -12.94
C LEU A 274 43.03 18.49 -12.42
N ASN A 275 42.60 17.29 -12.81
CA ASN A 275 43.49 16.16 -13.08
C ASN A 275 42.87 15.22 -14.13
N PRO A 276 43.64 14.68 -15.10
CA PRO A 276 43.11 13.85 -16.17
C PRO A 276 43.09 12.38 -15.74
N GLY A 277 41.97 11.94 -15.17
CA GLY A 277 41.68 10.52 -15.03
C GLY A 277 40.20 10.17 -15.12
N PRO A 278 39.56 10.17 -16.32
CA PRO A 278 38.25 9.54 -16.43
C PRO A 278 37.98 8.85 -17.79
N LEU A 279 38.93 8.11 -18.39
CA LEU A 279 38.64 7.38 -19.64
C LEU A 279 38.14 5.94 -19.40
N CYS A 280 38.58 5.27 -18.33
CA CYS A 280 38.20 3.87 -18.07
C CYS A 280 36.83 3.72 -17.37
N LEU A 281 36.48 4.64 -16.46
CA LEU A 281 35.15 4.71 -15.82
C LEU A 281 34.04 5.09 -16.81
N LYS A 282 34.35 5.96 -17.79
CA LYS A 282 33.39 6.40 -18.81
C LYS A 282 33.04 5.29 -19.80
N ALA A 283 34.00 4.42 -20.13
CA ALA A 283 33.77 3.29 -21.03
C ALA A 283 32.87 2.21 -20.42
N LYS A 284 32.97 1.96 -19.10
CA LYS A 284 32.09 1.02 -18.40
C LYS A 284 30.66 1.57 -18.25
N CYS A 285 30.50 2.83 -17.82
CA CYS A 285 29.20 3.49 -17.78
C CYS A 285 28.52 3.53 -19.17
N LEU A 286 29.27 3.69 -20.27
CA LEU A 286 28.73 3.69 -21.63
C LEU A 286 28.28 2.30 -22.10
N GLN A 287 28.94 1.21 -21.68
CA GLN A 287 28.47 -0.16 -21.96
C GLN A 287 27.21 -0.50 -21.15
N ASP A 288 27.13 -0.01 -19.91
CA ASP A 288 26.02 -0.28 -18.99
C ASP A 288 24.76 0.56 -19.32
N GLN A 289 24.92 1.81 -19.76
CA GLN A 289 23.82 2.64 -20.29
C GLN A 289 23.24 2.08 -21.59
N ASN A 290 24.09 1.56 -22.49
CA ASN A 290 23.64 0.93 -23.72
C ASN A 290 22.80 -0.32 -23.41
N THR A 291 23.13 -1.04 -22.34
CA THR A 291 22.42 -2.25 -21.92
C THR A 291 21.02 -1.95 -21.40
N ILE A 292 20.84 -0.97 -20.51
CA ILE A 292 19.52 -0.55 -20.01
C ILE A 292 18.63 -0.07 -21.16
N CYS A 293 19.18 0.78 -22.04
CA CYS A 293 18.47 1.31 -23.19
C CYS A 293 18.08 0.20 -24.17
N ASN A 294 18.95 -0.76 -24.45
CA ASN A 294 18.64 -1.87 -25.36
C ASN A 294 17.51 -2.77 -24.82
N VAL A 295 17.40 -2.90 -23.48
CA VAL A 295 16.37 -3.72 -22.83
C VAL A 295 15.01 -3.01 -22.80
N PHE A 296 14.95 -1.76 -22.31
CA PHE A 296 13.68 -1.09 -22.07
C PHE A 296 13.20 -0.18 -23.20
N LYS A 297 14.09 0.39 -24.03
CA LYS A 297 13.67 1.33 -25.07
C LYS A 297 12.71 0.70 -26.09
N PRO A 298 12.92 -0.53 -26.60
CA PRO A 298 11.94 -1.17 -27.48
C PRO A 298 10.57 -1.31 -26.83
N LEU A 299 10.54 -1.72 -25.55
CA LEU A 299 9.30 -1.84 -24.78
C LEU A 299 8.59 -0.50 -24.65
N VAL A 300 9.30 0.54 -24.19
CA VAL A 300 8.72 1.87 -23.95
C VAL A 300 8.22 2.47 -25.27
N LEU A 301 8.97 2.38 -26.37
CA LEU A 301 8.55 2.92 -27.66
C LEU A 301 7.29 2.25 -28.20
N GLN A 302 7.18 0.93 -28.04
CA GLN A 302 5.99 0.19 -28.47
C GLN A 302 4.78 0.51 -27.59
N CYS A 303 5.00 0.55 -26.27
CA CYS A 303 3.98 0.88 -25.29
C CYS A 303 3.61 2.36 -25.29
N LEU A 304 4.42 3.24 -25.88
CA LEU A 304 4.19 4.68 -25.91
C LEU A 304 2.84 4.99 -26.55
N SER A 305 2.39 4.15 -27.48
CA SER A 305 1.10 4.25 -28.17
C SER A 305 -0.10 3.80 -27.33
N SER A 306 0.11 3.10 -26.22
CA SER A 306 -0.96 2.51 -25.39
C SER A 306 -1.84 3.56 -24.71
N LEU A 307 -3.10 3.18 -24.50
CA LEU A 307 -4.10 3.89 -23.69
C LEU A 307 -4.47 3.09 -22.43
N ASP A 308 -3.72 2.04 -22.10
CA ASP A 308 -3.91 1.32 -20.84
C ASP A 308 -3.23 2.11 -19.69
N PRO A 309 -3.97 2.53 -18.65
CA PRO A 309 -3.43 3.21 -17.48
C PRO A 309 -2.26 2.46 -16.81
N CYS A 310 -2.30 1.13 -16.78
CA CYS A 310 -1.27 0.30 -16.15
C CYS A 310 0.03 0.34 -16.95
N ILE A 311 -0.07 0.35 -18.28
CA ILE A 311 1.07 0.46 -19.17
C ILE A 311 1.68 1.86 -19.08
N ILE A 312 0.85 2.91 -18.99
CA ILE A 312 1.33 4.28 -18.79
C ILE A 312 2.05 4.43 -17.45
N SER A 313 1.47 3.92 -16.36
CA SER A 313 2.14 3.95 -15.05
C SER A 313 3.45 3.17 -15.05
N LEU A 314 3.50 2.04 -15.76
CA LEU A 314 4.72 1.25 -15.90
C LEU A 314 5.81 2.03 -16.64
N MET A 315 5.47 2.69 -17.76
CA MET A 315 6.43 3.52 -18.49
C MET A 315 6.95 4.68 -17.62
N LEU A 316 6.06 5.38 -16.89
CA LEU A 316 6.45 6.43 -15.94
C LEU A 316 7.35 5.89 -14.82
N PHE A 317 7.07 4.68 -14.33
CA PHE A 317 7.89 4.01 -13.33
C PHE A 317 9.29 3.70 -13.87
N ILE A 318 9.40 3.03 -15.02
CA ILE A 318 10.69 2.68 -15.64
C ILE A 318 11.52 3.95 -15.91
N GLU A 319 10.93 4.98 -16.51
CA GLU A 319 11.62 6.25 -16.77
C GLU A 319 12.05 6.96 -15.47
N GLY A 320 11.21 6.93 -14.43
CA GLY A 320 11.51 7.54 -13.15
C GLY A 320 12.62 6.83 -12.39
N GLU A 321 12.74 5.51 -12.56
CA GLU A 321 13.75 4.70 -11.90
C GLU A 321 15.14 4.83 -12.55
N PHE A 322 15.21 5.17 -13.84
CA PHE A 322 16.47 5.39 -14.59
C PHE A 322 16.68 6.85 -15.02
N HIS A 323 16.09 7.80 -14.30
CA HIS A 323 16.36 9.25 -14.44
C HIS A 323 16.35 9.79 -15.88
N ARG A 324 15.44 9.31 -16.74
CA ARG A 324 15.29 9.71 -18.16
C ARG A 324 16.42 9.28 -19.11
N GLU A 325 17.16 8.24 -18.78
CA GLU A 325 18.22 7.75 -19.66
C GLU A 325 17.68 6.90 -20.84
N ILE A 326 16.41 6.47 -20.79
CA ILE A 326 15.85 5.46 -21.71
C ILE A 326 15.23 6.10 -22.97
N ILE A 327 14.32 7.09 -22.80
CA ILE A 327 13.68 7.79 -23.92
C ILE A 327 14.19 9.22 -24.11
N SER A 328 13.98 9.75 -25.32
CA SER A 328 14.29 11.15 -25.64
C SER A 328 13.28 12.12 -25.00
N GLU A 329 13.67 13.40 -24.84
CA GLU A 329 12.78 14.46 -24.34
C GLU A 329 11.50 14.65 -25.17
N ALA A 330 11.51 14.27 -26.45
CA ALA A 330 10.33 14.34 -27.30
C ALA A 330 9.34 13.22 -26.97
N GLU A 331 9.84 12.01 -26.76
CA GLU A 331 9.05 10.84 -26.37
C GLU A 331 8.51 10.98 -24.94
N GLU A 332 9.32 11.51 -24.03
CA GLU A 332 8.90 11.82 -22.65
C GLU A 332 7.74 12.82 -22.65
N ARG A 333 7.81 13.87 -23.47
CA ARG A 333 6.71 14.84 -23.63
C ARG A 333 5.42 14.16 -24.08
N ILE A 334 5.50 13.18 -24.98
CA ILE A 334 4.32 12.41 -25.42
C ILE A 334 3.75 11.58 -24.27
N LEU A 335 4.59 10.90 -23.49
CA LEU A 335 4.19 10.10 -22.34
C LEU A 335 3.48 10.95 -21.27
N VAL A 336 4.07 12.08 -20.92
CA VAL A 336 3.49 13.04 -19.97
C VAL A 336 2.19 13.62 -20.53
N GLN A 337 2.16 14.04 -21.80
CA GLN A 337 0.96 14.59 -22.43
C GLN A 337 -0.21 13.59 -22.43
N ARG A 338 0.05 12.30 -22.66
CA ARG A 338 -0.98 11.26 -22.56
C ARG A 338 -1.50 11.11 -21.14
N SER A 339 -0.61 11.04 -20.16
CA SER A 339 -0.97 11.00 -18.75
C SER A 339 -1.88 12.19 -18.38
N LEU A 340 -1.56 13.38 -18.88
CA LEU A 340 -2.38 14.58 -18.72
C LEU A 340 -3.76 14.48 -19.41
N GLN A 341 -3.85 13.84 -20.58
CA GLN A 341 -5.14 13.61 -21.25
C GLN A 341 -6.07 12.75 -20.40
N PHE A 342 -5.55 11.72 -19.72
CA PHE A 342 -6.33 10.93 -18.77
C PHE A 342 -6.86 11.78 -17.62
N LEU A 343 -6.04 12.68 -17.08
CA LEU A 343 -6.44 13.58 -16.00
C LEU A 343 -7.48 14.62 -16.43
N LYS A 344 -7.51 15.00 -17.71
CA LYS A 344 -8.46 15.97 -18.26
C LYS A 344 -9.78 15.35 -18.72
N ASN A 345 -9.78 14.07 -19.11
CA ASN A 345 -10.96 13.42 -19.64
C ASN A 345 -11.96 13.07 -18.53
N ALA A 346 -13.08 13.78 -18.50
CA ALA A 346 -14.15 13.58 -17.51
C ALA A 346 -14.88 12.22 -17.67
N ASN A 347 -14.76 11.55 -18.83
CA ASN A 347 -15.39 10.26 -19.07
C ASN A 347 -14.64 9.09 -18.42
N ILE A 348 -13.42 9.33 -17.93
CA ILE A 348 -12.63 8.30 -17.26
C ILE A 348 -13.03 8.25 -15.80
N ASN A 349 -13.14 7.04 -15.26
CA ASN A 349 -13.51 6.84 -13.87
C ASN A 349 -12.52 7.55 -12.91
N THR A 350 -13.01 7.96 -11.75
CA THR A 350 -12.23 8.70 -10.74
C THR A 350 -10.98 7.93 -10.30
N ASN A 351 -11.08 6.62 -10.10
CA ASN A 351 -9.98 5.79 -9.58
C ASN A 351 -8.80 5.74 -10.53
N THR A 352 -9.03 5.55 -11.82
CA THR A 352 -8.02 5.56 -12.88
C THR A 352 -7.36 6.93 -13.00
N ARG A 353 -8.14 8.01 -12.88
CA ARG A 353 -7.61 9.38 -12.89
C ARG A 353 -6.69 9.63 -11.69
N LEU A 354 -7.12 9.24 -10.49
CA LEU A 354 -6.31 9.35 -9.26
C LEU A 354 -5.05 8.48 -9.32
N PHE A 355 -5.15 7.27 -9.87
CA PHE A 355 -4.02 6.36 -10.05
C PHE A 355 -2.97 7.00 -10.95
N ILE A 356 -3.35 7.47 -12.14
CA ILE A 356 -2.43 8.15 -13.06
C ILE A 356 -1.89 9.43 -12.45
N ALA A 357 -2.71 10.20 -11.71
CA ALA A 357 -2.26 11.41 -11.04
C ALA A 357 -1.12 11.09 -10.07
N HIS A 358 -1.28 10.11 -9.18
CA HIS A 358 -0.26 9.74 -8.20
C HIS A 358 1.06 9.32 -8.86
N TRP A 359 1.00 8.51 -9.92
CA TRP A 359 2.19 8.10 -10.66
C TRP A 359 2.87 9.27 -11.36
N LEU A 360 2.09 10.15 -12.00
CA LEU A 360 2.62 11.33 -12.65
C LEU A 360 3.26 12.31 -11.66
N ILE A 361 2.62 12.52 -10.50
CA ILE A 361 3.15 13.34 -9.40
C ILE A 361 4.49 12.76 -8.91
N GLY A 362 4.52 11.45 -8.66
CA GLY A 362 5.73 10.76 -8.22
C GLY A 362 6.87 10.84 -9.24
N TYR A 363 6.57 10.63 -10.52
CA TYR A 363 7.52 10.78 -11.61
C TYR A 363 8.05 12.21 -11.71
N ILE A 364 7.18 13.21 -11.65
CA ILE A 364 7.59 14.61 -11.80
C ILE A 364 8.47 15.06 -10.63
N ASN A 365 8.12 14.68 -9.40
CA ASN A 365 8.91 15.02 -8.21
C ASN A 365 10.31 14.37 -8.22
N LYS A 366 10.45 13.17 -8.79
CA LYS A 366 11.74 12.48 -8.92
C LYS A 366 12.60 13.04 -10.07
N SER A 367 11.97 13.38 -11.20
CA SER A 367 12.68 13.59 -12.46
C SER A 367 12.82 15.05 -12.90
N TYR A 368 11.94 15.97 -12.45
CA TYR A 368 11.98 17.38 -12.88
C TYR A 368 12.53 18.31 -11.78
N PRO A 369 13.41 19.27 -12.12
CA PRO A 369 13.66 20.41 -11.25
C PRO A 369 12.41 21.31 -11.16
N PRO A 370 12.17 22.01 -10.02
CA PRO A 370 10.95 22.78 -9.77
C PRO A 370 10.61 23.81 -10.86
N ALA A 371 11.62 24.43 -11.47
CA ALA A 371 11.43 25.45 -12.50
C ALA A 371 10.74 24.92 -13.77
N SER A 372 11.08 23.69 -14.20
CA SER A 372 10.50 23.06 -15.39
C SER A 372 9.06 22.58 -15.18
N ALA A 373 8.70 22.30 -13.93
CA ALA A 373 7.37 21.84 -13.53
C ALA A 373 6.29 22.93 -13.63
N THR A 374 6.67 24.20 -13.68
CA THR A 374 5.74 25.35 -13.84
C THR A 374 4.91 25.27 -15.12
N SER A 375 5.48 24.74 -16.21
CA SER A 375 4.76 24.56 -17.49
C SER A 375 3.66 23.49 -17.39
N LEU A 376 3.92 22.44 -16.59
CA LEU A 376 3.00 21.34 -16.32
C LEU A 376 1.85 21.75 -15.39
N LYS A 377 2.09 22.71 -14.49
CA LYS A 377 1.09 23.27 -13.58
C LYS A 377 -0.19 23.67 -14.32
N LYS A 378 -0.06 24.50 -15.37
CA LYS A 378 -1.21 24.98 -16.16
C LYS A 378 -2.02 23.85 -16.78
N ALA A 379 -1.37 22.73 -17.11
CA ALA A 379 -2.05 21.59 -17.71
C ALA A 379 -2.76 20.69 -16.67
N ILE A 380 -2.37 20.78 -15.39
CA ILE A 380 -2.90 19.94 -14.30
C ILE A 380 -3.94 20.67 -13.46
N LEU A 381 -4.15 21.98 -13.68
CA LEU A 381 -5.19 22.72 -12.96
C LEU A 381 -6.56 22.03 -13.02
N PRO A 382 -7.30 22.03 -11.89
CA PRO A 382 -8.62 21.41 -11.83
C PRO A 382 -9.62 21.99 -12.83
N ASN A 383 -10.51 21.12 -13.31
CA ASN A 383 -11.68 21.50 -14.10
C ASN A 383 -12.94 21.46 -13.22
N VAL A 384 -13.98 22.22 -13.58
CA VAL A 384 -15.27 22.29 -12.87
C VAL A 384 -15.95 20.91 -12.78
N PHE A 385 -15.69 20.02 -13.74
CA PHE A 385 -16.22 18.65 -13.77
C PHE A 385 -15.37 17.62 -13.01
N ASP A 386 -14.32 18.06 -12.33
CA ASP A 386 -13.48 17.15 -11.55
C ASP A 386 -14.18 16.76 -10.24
N PRO A 387 -14.26 15.45 -9.92
CA PRO A 387 -14.64 15.01 -8.59
C PRO A 387 -13.71 15.62 -7.53
N ILE A 388 -14.23 15.85 -6.32
CA ILE A 388 -13.51 16.50 -5.21
C ILE A 388 -12.13 15.86 -4.97
N ASP A 389 -12.03 14.53 -5.05
CA ASP A 389 -10.77 13.81 -4.80
C ASP A 389 -9.72 14.13 -5.89
N VAL A 390 -10.14 14.18 -7.16
CA VAL A 390 -9.25 14.53 -8.29
C VAL A 390 -8.89 16.01 -8.23
N HIS A 391 -9.85 16.87 -7.87
CA HIS A 391 -9.62 18.29 -7.68
C HIS A 391 -8.54 18.54 -6.62
N THR A 392 -8.68 17.91 -5.45
CA THR A 392 -7.72 17.98 -4.34
C THR A 392 -6.34 17.49 -4.76
N CYS A 393 -6.27 16.34 -5.44
CA CYS A 393 -5.02 15.77 -5.93
C CYS A 393 -4.30 16.70 -6.93
N LYS A 394 -5.04 17.32 -7.86
CA LYS A 394 -4.51 18.26 -8.83
C LYS A 394 -3.99 19.54 -8.19
N LEU A 395 -4.68 20.07 -7.18
CA LEU A 395 -4.22 21.24 -6.44
C LEU A 395 -2.98 20.92 -5.60
N ASP A 396 -2.96 19.78 -4.89
CA ASP A 396 -1.79 19.33 -4.13
C ASP A 396 -0.54 19.19 -5.04
N PHE A 397 -0.73 18.66 -6.25
CA PHE A 397 0.33 18.65 -7.25
C PHE A 397 0.76 20.06 -7.69
N ALA A 398 -0.21 20.94 -7.95
CA ALA A 398 0.08 22.32 -8.35
C ALA A 398 0.91 23.04 -7.27
N VAL A 399 0.66 22.76 -5.99
CA VAL A 399 1.50 23.26 -4.89
C VAL A 399 2.92 22.73 -4.99
N LYS A 400 3.08 21.40 -5.12
CA LYS A 400 4.39 20.71 -5.17
C LYS A 400 5.26 21.15 -6.35
N CYS A 401 4.65 21.49 -7.48
CA CYS A 401 5.36 21.98 -8.66
C CYS A 401 5.68 23.48 -8.62
N CYS A 402 5.10 24.23 -7.69
CA CYS A 402 5.43 25.62 -7.46
C CYS A 402 6.59 25.75 -6.47
N GLY A 403 7.79 26.04 -6.96
CA GLY A 403 8.67 26.93 -6.20
C GLY A 403 8.00 28.30 -6.00
N GLN A 404 8.49 29.12 -5.06
CA GLN A 404 7.95 30.44 -4.65
C GLN A 404 7.34 31.23 -5.83
N GLY A 405 6.05 31.00 -6.08
CA GLY A 405 5.28 31.62 -7.15
C GLY A 405 4.46 32.78 -6.60
N SER A 406 4.08 33.73 -7.46
CA SER A 406 3.34 34.93 -7.06
C SER A 406 2.00 34.61 -6.38
N ASP A 407 1.76 35.23 -5.23
CA ASP A 407 0.60 35.03 -4.35
C ASP A 407 -0.78 35.21 -5.05
N ASN A 408 -0.84 35.89 -6.19
CA ASN A 408 -2.09 36.16 -6.91
C ASN A 408 -2.72 34.92 -7.59
N ASP A 409 -1.93 33.93 -8.00
CA ASP A 409 -2.46 32.73 -8.68
C ASP A 409 -3.24 31.83 -7.69
N LEU A 410 -2.83 31.83 -6.42
CA LEU A 410 -3.32 30.93 -5.38
C LEU A 410 -4.80 31.16 -5.02
N THR A 411 -5.24 32.42 -5.03
CA THR A 411 -6.64 32.77 -4.77
C THR A 411 -7.57 32.26 -5.87
N THR A 412 -7.12 32.27 -7.13
CA THR A 412 -7.90 31.74 -8.25
C THR A 412 -7.95 30.21 -8.26
N GLU A 413 -6.85 29.56 -7.89
CA GLU A 413 -6.75 28.09 -7.77
C GLU A 413 -7.67 27.54 -6.68
N LEU A 414 -7.75 28.23 -5.54
CA LEU A 414 -8.56 27.79 -4.40
C LEU A 414 -10.01 28.29 -4.44
N HIS A 415 -10.37 29.18 -5.38
CA HIS A 415 -11.67 29.86 -5.39
C HIS A 415 -12.83 28.86 -5.39
N TYR A 416 -12.77 27.83 -6.25
CA TYR A 416 -13.83 26.84 -6.36
C TYR A 416 -14.05 26.05 -5.06
N LEU A 417 -12.98 25.51 -4.45
CA LEU A 417 -13.11 24.75 -3.20
C LEU A 417 -13.56 25.64 -2.03
N THR A 418 -13.08 26.89 -1.99
CA THR A 418 -13.47 27.86 -0.98
C THR A 418 -14.95 28.19 -1.09
N GLN A 419 -15.41 28.55 -2.29
CA GLN A 419 -16.82 28.85 -2.54
C GLN A 419 -17.73 27.64 -2.26
N LEU A 420 -17.29 26.44 -2.63
CA LEU A 420 -18.06 25.22 -2.37
C LEU A 420 -18.14 24.90 -0.87
N ALA A 421 -17.05 25.11 -0.11
CA ALA A 421 -17.05 24.95 1.34
C ALA A 421 -17.98 25.98 2.02
N GLU A 422 -17.91 27.24 1.59
CA GLU A 422 -18.72 28.34 2.13
C GLU A 422 -20.23 28.20 1.83
N THR A 423 -20.58 27.58 0.70
CA THR A 423 -21.99 27.40 0.31
C THR A 423 -22.61 26.12 0.87
N THR A 424 -21.85 25.03 0.97
CA THR A 424 -22.39 23.71 1.36
C THR A 424 -22.21 23.38 2.83
N GLY A 425 -21.18 23.91 3.49
CA GLY A 425 -20.83 23.51 4.86
C GLY A 425 -20.48 22.02 5.00
N SER A 426 -20.07 21.37 3.91
CA SER A 426 -19.78 19.93 3.88
C SER A 426 -18.42 19.60 4.49
N VAL A 427 -18.43 18.70 5.49
CA VAL A 427 -17.21 18.20 6.16
C VAL A 427 -16.18 17.70 5.15
N ARG A 428 -16.60 16.92 4.15
CA ARG A 428 -15.70 16.34 3.13
C ARG A 428 -14.98 17.42 2.32
N ILE A 429 -15.70 18.46 1.90
CA ILE A 429 -15.15 19.55 1.08
C ILE A 429 -14.23 20.42 1.93
N THR A 430 -14.60 20.69 3.17
CA THR A 430 -13.76 21.43 4.12
C THR A 430 -12.48 20.69 4.45
N CYS A 431 -12.52 19.37 4.64
CA CYS A 431 -11.31 18.55 4.81
C CYS A 431 -10.39 18.65 3.58
N ALA A 432 -10.95 18.53 2.37
CA ALA A 432 -10.19 18.70 1.13
C ALA A 432 -9.54 20.09 1.03
N LEU A 433 -10.28 21.15 1.35
CA LEU A 433 -9.77 22.52 1.36
C LEU A 433 -8.62 22.70 2.36
N TYR A 434 -8.80 22.27 3.62
CA TYR A 434 -7.75 22.38 4.64
C TYR A 434 -6.53 21.50 4.33
N HIS A 435 -6.71 20.36 3.67
CA HIS A 435 -5.60 19.55 3.19
C HIS A 435 -4.73 20.32 2.18
N VAL A 436 -5.34 20.95 1.17
CA VAL A 436 -4.62 21.77 0.18
C VAL A 436 -4.00 23.02 0.83
N LEU A 437 -4.72 23.69 1.73
CA LEU A 437 -4.18 24.83 2.49
C LEU A 437 -2.98 24.43 3.33
N PHE A 438 -3.00 23.24 3.95
CA PHE A 438 -1.85 22.71 4.70
C PHE A 438 -0.64 22.47 3.79
N SER A 439 -0.84 21.88 2.61
CA SER A 439 0.24 21.74 1.60
C SER A 439 0.81 23.09 1.20
N HIS A 440 -0.03 24.12 0.99
CA HIS A 440 0.45 25.47 0.68
C HIS A 440 1.24 26.10 1.83
N VAL A 441 0.74 26.01 3.06
CA VAL A 441 1.40 26.58 4.25
C VAL A 441 2.78 25.94 4.45
N THR A 442 2.87 24.62 4.32
CA THR A 442 4.12 23.86 4.53
C THR A 442 5.17 24.09 3.45
N GLN A 443 4.75 24.32 2.21
CA GLN A 443 5.69 24.50 1.09
C GLN A 443 6.03 25.97 0.81
N ASN A 444 5.09 26.90 1.07
CA ASN A 444 5.25 28.33 0.81
C ASN A 444 4.76 29.15 2.02
N SER A 445 5.71 29.62 2.84
CA SER A 445 5.39 30.48 4.00
C SER A 445 5.29 31.95 3.61
N SER A 446 4.24 32.34 2.87
CA SER A 446 3.92 33.75 2.58
C SER A 446 2.90 34.30 3.59
N GLU A 447 3.04 35.56 3.96
CA GLU A 447 2.05 36.28 4.79
C GLU A 447 0.68 36.36 4.10
N ALA A 448 0.66 36.40 2.76
CA ALA A 448 -0.57 36.38 1.97
C ALA A 448 -1.37 35.07 2.17
N ILE A 449 -0.68 33.93 2.21
CA ILE A 449 -1.29 32.62 2.46
C ILE A 449 -1.85 32.56 3.88
N GLY A 450 -1.11 33.07 4.86
CA GLY A 450 -1.59 33.18 6.25
C GLY A 450 -2.89 33.98 6.37
N ASN A 451 -2.94 35.15 5.73
CA ASN A 451 -4.14 36.01 5.70
C ASN A 451 -5.33 35.34 5.00
N LEU A 452 -5.09 34.60 3.92
CA LEU A 452 -6.12 33.82 3.23
C LEU A 452 -6.70 32.72 4.13
N VAL A 453 -5.84 31.94 4.79
CA VAL A 453 -6.25 30.88 5.73
C VAL A 453 -7.07 31.47 6.88
N LEU A 454 -6.64 32.61 7.43
CA LEU A 454 -7.37 33.31 8.49
C LEU A 454 -8.76 33.76 8.04
N SER A 455 -8.87 34.35 6.84
CA SER A 455 -10.13 34.79 6.26
C SER A 455 -11.12 33.63 6.07
N ILE A 456 -10.67 32.56 5.41
CA ILE A 456 -11.48 31.35 5.16
C ILE A 456 -11.92 30.72 6.48
N THR A 457 -10.99 30.56 7.42
CA THR A 457 -11.28 29.94 8.72
C THR A 457 -12.29 30.76 9.50
N LYS A 458 -12.21 32.10 9.47
CA LYS A 458 -13.19 32.98 10.10
C LYS A 458 -14.58 32.76 9.53
N THR A 459 -14.72 32.77 8.20
CA THR A 459 -16.01 32.60 7.53
C THR A 459 -16.64 31.25 7.83
N LEU A 460 -15.86 30.16 7.70
CA LEU A 460 -16.35 28.81 7.96
C LEU A 460 -16.73 28.61 9.44
N PHE A 461 -15.94 29.14 10.37
CA PHE A 461 -16.21 29.03 11.80
C PHE A 461 -17.51 29.75 12.20
N GLN A 462 -17.77 30.92 11.63
CA GLN A 462 -18.96 31.71 11.93
C GLN A 462 -20.23 31.11 11.33
N ASN A 463 -20.14 30.55 10.13
CA ASN A 463 -21.31 30.03 9.39
C ASN A 463 -21.62 28.57 9.73
N PHE A 464 -20.63 27.75 10.10
CA PHE A 464 -20.78 26.30 10.24
C PHE A 464 -20.08 25.74 11.49
N PRO A 465 -20.71 25.81 12.68
CA PRO A 465 -20.11 25.36 13.93
C PRO A 465 -19.77 23.86 13.97
N HIS A 466 -20.42 23.02 13.16
CA HIS A 466 -20.11 21.59 13.09
C HIS A 466 -18.80 21.28 12.36
N LEU A 467 -18.18 22.26 11.69
CA LEU A 467 -16.87 22.12 11.03
C LEU A 467 -15.69 22.37 11.98
N ILE A 468 -15.95 22.82 13.21
CA ILE A 468 -14.90 23.15 14.19
C ILE A 468 -13.92 21.98 14.44
N PRO A 469 -14.34 20.71 14.54
CA PRO A 469 -13.38 19.61 14.68
C PRO A 469 -12.35 19.56 13.55
N VAL A 470 -12.76 19.80 12.29
CA VAL A 470 -11.85 19.83 11.13
C VAL A 470 -10.85 20.98 11.23
N ILE A 471 -11.30 22.14 11.71
CA ILE A 471 -10.44 23.32 11.91
C ILE A 471 -9.42 23.04 13.04
N VAL A 472 -9.84 22.35 14.10
CA VAL A 472 -8.98 21.94 15.21
C VAL A 472 -7.93 20.93 14.74
N ASP A 473 -8.31 19.93 13.93
CA ASP A 473 -7.38 18.96 13.36
C ASP A 473 -6.32 19.65 12.47
N PHE A 474 -6.74 20.62 11.65
CA PHE A 474 -5.84 21.45 10.86
C PHE A 474 -4.86 22.25 11.75
N LEU A 475 -5.36 22.90 12.79
CA LEU A 475 -4.51 23.63 13.75
C LEU A 475 -3.46 22.72 14.41
N GLN A 476 -3.87 21.52 14.79
CA GLN A 476 -2.99 20.54 15.42
C GLN A 476 -1.92 20.07 14.43
N ALA A 477 -2.29 19.82 13.16
CA ALA A 477 -1.34 19.51 12.10
C ALA A 477 -0.30 20.64 11.89
N VAL A 478 -0.75 21.90 11.85
CA VAL A 478 0.13 23.08 11.74
C VAL A 478 1.05 23.24 12.96
N LYS A 479 0.58 22.90 14.16
CA LYS A 479 1.41 22.90 15.37
C LYS A 479 2.49 21.82 15.31
N THR A 480 2.15 20.62 14.85
CA THR A 480 3.08 19.48 14.77
C THR A 480 4.16 19.66 13.70
N SER A 481 3.90 20.42 12.63
CA SER A 481 4.89 20.67 11.58
C SER A 481 6.00 21.64 11.99
N GLY A 482 5.86 22.35 13.12
CA GLY A 482 6.92 23.12 13.78
C GLY A 482 7.38 24.42 13.08
N SER A 483 7.13 24.55 11.78
CA SER A 483 7.60 25.68 10.94
C SER A 483 6.70 26.92 10.98
N HIS A 484 5.47 26.83 11.50
CA HIS A 484 4.46 27.90 11.39
C HIS A 484 3.77 28.25 12.72
N GLY A 485 4.54 28.34 13.81
CA GLY A 485 4.01 28.68 15.14
C GLY A 485 3.23 30.00 15.20
N LYS A 486 3.62 31.01 14.39
CA LYS A 486 2.93 32.31 14.30
C LYS A 486 1.50 32.13 13.77
N LEU A 487 1.32 31.46 12.63
CA LEU A 487 0.00 31.21 12.03
C LEU A 487 -0.91 30.41 12.97
N HIS A 488 -0.37 29.38 13.64
CA HIS A 488 -1.11 28.64 14.66
C HIS A 488 -1.63 29.58 15.76
N SER A 489 -0.77 30.44 16.31
CA SER A 489 -1.16 31.36 17.39
C SER A 489 -2.20 32.39 16.93
N GLU A 490 -2.12 32.87 15.68
CA GLU A 490 -3.08 33.84 15.13
C GLU A 490 -4.45 33.22 14.90
N ILE A 491 -4.51 32.02 14.31
CA ILE A 491 -5.77 31.30 14.11
C ILE A 491 -6.37 30.92 15.48
N LEU A 492 -5.58 30.39 16.41
CA LEU A 492 -6.07 30.02 17.74
C LEU A 492 -6.63 31.24 18.50
N THR A 493 -5.94 32.37 18.44
CA THR A 493 -6.40 33.64 19.04
C THR A 493 -7.70 34.11 18.41
N LEU A 494 -7.80 34.07 17.08
CA LEU A 494 -9.01 34.42 16.33
C LEU A 494 -10.21 33.54 16.77
N LEU A 495 -10.03 32.23 16.83
CA LEU A 495 -11.08 31.30 17.24
C LEU A 495 -11.48 31.53 18.70
N HIS A 496 -10.49 31.68 19.59
CA HIS A 496 -10.72 31.90 21.02
C HIS A 496 -11.54 33.17 21.28
N GLU A 497 -11.16 34.31 20.70
CA GLU A 497 -11.88 35.57 20.85
C GLU A 497 -13.28 35.49 20.22
N THR A 498 -13.42 34.78 19.09
CA THR A 498 -14.73 34.57 18.47
C THR A 498 -15.65 33.79 19.42
N VAL A 499 -15.19 32.69 20.04
CA VAL A 499 -15.97 31.92 21.01
C VAL A 499 -16.32 32.75 22.26
N LEU A 500 -15.37 33.55 22.77
CA LEU A 500 -15.61 34.44 23.91
C LEU A 500 -16.71 35.49 23.65
N SER A 501 -16.83 35.93 22.40
CA SER A 501 -17.83 36.93 22.00
C SER A 501 -19.25 36.37 21.86
N LEU A 502 -19.42 35.05 21.73
CA LEU A 502 -20.73 34.42 21.50
C LEU A 502 -21.68 34.55 22.71
N PRO A 503 -22.99 34.69 22.50
CA PRO A 503 -23.98 34.58 23.58
C PRO A 503 -23.95 33.20 24.24
N ILE A 504 -24.14 33.13 25.57
CA ILE A 504 -24.11 31.86 26.33
C ILE A 504 -25.14 30.86 25.79
N LYS A 505 -26.32 31.35 25.40
CA LYS A 505 -27.39 30.51 24.82
C LYS A 505 -26.94 29.83 23.52
N SER A 506 -26.25 30.55 22.63
CA SER A 506 -25.70 29.98 21.39
C SER A 506 -24.57 28.98 21.67
N LEU A 507 -23.75 29.26 22.69
CA LEU A 507 -22.69 28.35 23.13
C LEU A 507 -23.27 27.02 23.65
N LEU A 508 -24.35 27.07 24.44
CA LEU A 508 -25.05 25.88 24.95
C LEU A 508 -25.71 25.03 23.86
N THR A 509 -26.04 25.61 22.70
CA THR A 509 -26.65 24.85 21.59
C THR A 509 -25.64 23.96 20.89
N ASN A 510 -24.38 24.40 20.74
CA ASN A 510 -23.32 23.66 20.03
C ASN A 510 -22.05 23.54 20.88
N TYR A 511 -22.21 23.24 22.18
CA TYR A 511 -21.12 23.29 23.13
C TYR A 511 -20.00 22.29 22.81
N HIS A 512 -20.32 21.10 22.27
CA HIS A 512 -19.32 20.08 21.91
C HIS A 512 -18.24 20.64 20.99
N ASN A 513 -18.64 21.47 20.02
CA ASN A 513 -17.75 22.02 19.03
C ASN A 513 -16.98 23.23 19.60
N TYR A 514 -17.67 24.18 20.23
CA TYR A 514 -17.01 25.39 20.76
C TYR A 514 -16.06 25.12 21.92
N LEU A 515 -16.38 24.15 22.79
CA LEU A 515 -15.53 23.81 23.93
C LEU A 515 -14.23 23.10 23.52
N GLN A 516 -14.17 22.48 22.33
CA GLN A 516 -12.90 21.95 21.79
C GLN A 516 -11.88 23.06 21.54
N VAL A 517 -12.33 24.23 21.05
CA VAL A 517 -11.45 25.41 20.86
C VAL A 517 -10.89 25.86 22.21
N TRP A 518 -11.72 25.90 23.26
CA TRP A 518 -11.26 26.27 24.59
C TRP A 518 -10.31 25.25 25.19
N LEU A 519 -10.55 23.96 24.98
CA LEU A 519 -9.62 22.90 25.38
C LEU A 519 -8.25 23.07 24.71
N LEU A 520 -8.24 23.34 23.40
CA LEU A 520 -7.01 23.59 22.66
C LEU A 520 -6.30 24.87 23.15
N SER A 521 -7.06 25.95 23.38
CA SER A 521 -6.50 27.20 23.91
C SER A 521 -5.97 27.08 25.34
N ALA A 522 -6.54 26.19 26.16
CA ALA A 522 -6.11 25.93 27.53
C ALA A 522 -4.79 25.14 27.60
N GLN A 523 -4.37 24.52 26.49
CA GLN A 523 -3.07 23.87 26.36
C GLN A 523 -1.98 24.83 25.88
N ASP A 524 -2.34 26.04 25.42
CA ASP A 524 -1.40 27.04 24.94
C ASP A 524 -1.02 28.02 26.05
N THR A 525 0.25 27.99 26.47
CA THR A 525 0.77 28.80 27.57
C THR A 525 0.75 30.30 27.30
N SER A 526 0.66 30.72 26.02
CA SER A 526 0.67 32.14 25.63
C SER A 526 -0.66 32.85 25.91
N MET A 527 -1.76 32.09 26.10
CA MET A 527 -3.11 32.65 26.20
C MET A 527 -3.55 32.91 27.65
N LEU A 528 -4.29 34.00 27.86
CA LEU A 528 -4.83 34.36 29.17
C LEU A 528 -6.19 33.69 29.43
N GLN A 529 -6.22 32.74 30.37
CA GLN A 529 -7.40 31.92 30.65
C GLN A 529 -8.45 32.55 31.59
N GLN A 530 -8.24 33.78 32.09
CA GLN A 530 -9.14 34.42 33.06
C GLN A 530 -10.57 34.64 32.54
N ARG A 531 -10.71 35.03 31.26
CA ARG A 531 -12.02 35.28 30.63
C ARG A 531 -12.77 33.96 30.34
N PRO A 532 -12.12 32.92 29.74
CA PRO A 532 -12.71 31.60 29.58
C PRO A 532 -13.25 30.99 30.87
N VAL A 533 -12.50 31.06 31.99
CA VAL A 533 -12.93 30.49 33.27
C VAL A 533 -14.22 31.14 33.77
N ARG A 534 -14.35 32.46 33.67
CA ARG A 534 -15.59 33.17 34.04
C ARG A 534 -16.75 32.75 33.14
N ARG A 535 -16.50 32.68 31.84
CA ARG A 535 -17.50 32.24 30.86
C ARG A 535 -17.94 30.79 31.06
N LEU A 536 -17.03 29.87 31.43
CA LEU A 536 -17.35 28.48 31.78
C LEU A 536 -18.26 28.42 33.01
N LEU A 537 -17.99 29.25 34.03
CA LEU A 537 -18.86 29.33 35.20
C LEU A 537 -20.26 29.84 34.82
N ASP A 538 -20.34 30.88 34.00
CA ASP A 538 -21.62 31.41 33.52
C ASP A 538 -22.37 30.39 32.65
N LEU A 539 -21.64 29.59 31.86
CA LEU A 539 -22.20 28.49 31.06
C LEU A 539 -22.83 27.40 31.93
N VAL A 540 -22.14 26.96 32.99
CA VAL A 540 -22.63 25.94 33.91
C VAL A 540 -23.86 26.45 34.67
N LYS A 541 -23.85 27.72 35.10
CA LYS A 541 -25.02 28.35 35.76
C LYS A 541 -26.23 28.40 34.84
N GLU A 542 -26.04 28.78 33.58
CA GLU A 542 -27.13 28.82 32.58
C GLU A 542 -27.61 27.40 32.22
N ALA A 543 -26.73 26.40 32.15
CA ALA A 543 -27.11 25.01 31.93
C ALA A 543 -27.95 24.45 33.09
N ALA A 544 -27.53 24.74 34.34
CA ALA A 544 -28.25 24.35 35.55
C ALA A 544 -29.63 25.04 35.65
N ALA A 545 -29.72 26.33 35.31
CA ALA A 545 -30.98 27.06 35.30
C ALA A 545 -31.99 26.53 34.26
N ASN A 546 -31.49 25.99 33.14
CA ASN A 546 -32.30 25.40 32.08
C ASN A 546 -32.54 23.87 32.26
N VAL A 547 -32.17 23.29 33.41
CA VAL A 547 -32.34 21.86 33.75
C VAL A 547 -31.78 20.92 32.66
N LYS A 548 -30.65 21.28 32.05
CA LYS A 548 -29.92 20.37 31.14
C LYS A 548 -28.96 19.51 31.94
N ASP A 549 -29.41 18.33 32.38
CA ASP A 549 -28.55 17.30 32.96
C ASP A 549 -27.74 16.58 31.86
N ASP A 550 -26.72 17.27 31.35
CA ASP A 550 -25.84 16.75 30.32
C ASP A 550 -24.47 16.38 30.89
N TRP A 551 -24.27 15.09 31.12
CA TRP A 551 -23.00 14.53 31.62
C TRP A 551 -21.81 14.88 30.71
N HIS A 552 -22.01 14.97 29.39
CA HIS A 552 -20.93 15.21 28.46
C HIS A 552 -20.43 16.66 28.55
N LEU A 553 -21.34 17.62 28.74
CA LEU A 553 -20.99 19.01 29.06
C LEU A 553 -20.12 19.09 30.31
N GLY A 554 -20.52 18.40 31.39
CA GLY A 554 -19.74 18.34 32.64
C GLY A 554 -18.32 17.81 32.42
N CYS A 555 -18.19 16.70 31.68
CA CYS A 555 -16.89 16.12 31.33
C CYS A 555 -16.00 17.08 30.52
N MET A 556 -16.58 17.79 29.54
CA MET A 556 -15.85 18.76 28.72
C MET A 556 -15.34 19.93 29.54
N VAL A 557 -16.19 20.49 30.40
CA VAL A 557 -15.81 21.60 31.31
C VAL A 557 -14.67 21.16 32.23
N LEU A 558 -14.78 19.99 32.86
CA LEU A 558 -13.72 19.45 33.72
C LEU A 558 -12.42 19.20 32.96
N SER A 559 -12.50 18.73 31.72
CA SER A 559 -11.32 18.52 30.87
C SER A 559 -10.60 19.83 30.57
N ILE A 560 -11.34 20.91 30.29
CA ILE A 560 -10.77 22.24 30.10
C ILE A 560 -10.14 22.76 31.40
N CYS A 561 -10.83 22.65 32.53
CA CYS A 561 -10.28 23.08 33.82
C CYS A 561 -9.00 22.31 34.16
N ARG A 562 -8.96 20.99 33.90
CA ARG A 562 -7.75 20.19 34.06
C ARG A 562 -6.62 20.67 33.16
N ALA A 563 -6.89 20.92 31.87
CA ALA A 563 -5.88 21.44 30.95
C ALA A 563 -5.33 22.80 31.43
N MET A 564 -6.20 23.71 31.86
CA MET A 564 -5.79 25.01 32.41
C MET A 564 -4.86 24.85 33.63
N MET A 565 -5.17 23.94 34.55
CA MET A 565 -4.33 23.69 35.73
C MET A 565 -2.98 23.05 35.39
N LEU A 566 -2.92 22.24 34.33
CA LEU A 566 -1.68 21.56 33.91
C LEU A 566 -0.73 22.48 33.15
N HIS A 567 -1.26 23.41 32.35
CA HIS A 567 -0.46 24.22 31.43
C HIS A 567 -0.28 25.68 31.86
N HIS A 568 -1.07 26.20 32.81
CA HIS A 568 -0.95 27.58 33.28
C HIS A 568 -0.63 27.65 34.78
N HIS A 569 0.14 28.68 35.17
CA HIS A 569 0.39 28.96 36.58
C HIS A 569 -0.92 29.32 37.29
N THR A 570 -1.26 28.55 38.34
CA THR A 570 -2.49 28.70 39.13
C THR A 570 -2.63 30.09 39.73
N ASP A 571 -1.52 30.77 40.03
CA ASP A 571 -1.53 32.11 40.65
C ASP A 571 -2.25 33.15 39.79
N ILE A 572 -2.16 33.03 38.46
CA ILE A 572 -2.82 33.94 37.50
C ILE A 572 -4.35 33.71 37.47
N LEU A 573 -4.79 32.50 37.79
CA LEU A 573 -6.21 32.12 37.81
C LEU A 573 -6.89 32.53 39.13
N TYR A 574 -6.17 32.50 40.25
CA TYR A 574 -6.72 32.74 41.59
C TYR A 574 -6.67 34.20 42.06
N TRP A 575 -5.98 35.11 41.35
CA TRP A 575 -5.72 36.47 41.84
C TRP A 575 -6.92 37.43 41.95
N ARG A 576 -8.16 37.00 41.69
CA ARG A 576 -9.34 37.84 42.00
C ARG A 576 -10.62 37.06 42.29
N LYS A 577 -10.69 36.43 43.47
CA LYS A 577 -11.70 36.71 44.52
C LYS A 577 -11.72 35.59 45.58
N HIS A 578 -11.42 35.99 46.80
CA HIS A 578 -11.71 35.32 48.08
C HIS A 578 -13.22 35.14 48.37
N VAL A 579 -14.09 35.13 47.35
CA VAL A 579 -15.54 35.14 47.51
C VAL A 579 -16.14 34.25 46.43
N SER A 580 -16.73 33.13 46.86
CA SER A 580 -17.59 32.18 46.09
C SER A 580 -16.95 30.83 45.68
N PHE A 581 -16.12 30.22 46.51
CA PHE A 581 -15.98 28.76 46.53
C PHE A 581 -17.01 28.18 47.51
N LYS A 582 -18.26 28.05 47.06
CA LYS A 582 -19.30 27.34 47.82
C LYS A 582 -20.23 26.50 46.94
N MET A 583 -19.85 26.23 45.69
CA MET A 583 -20.74 25.63 44.69
C MET A 583 -20.10 24.48 43.89
N ILE A 584 -19.15 23.78 44.52
CA ILE A 584 -18.76 22.42 44.12
C ILE A 584 -18.86 21.56 45.39
N ARG A 585 -20.11 21.28 45.77
CA ARG A 585 -20.47 20.16 46.64
C ARG A 585 -21.89 19.75 46.30
#